data_AF-A0ABD6BWN8-F1
#
_entry.id   AF-A0ABD6BWN8-F1
#
_cell.length_a   1.000
_cell.length_b   1.000
_cell.length_c   1.000
_cell.angle_alpha   90.00
_cell.angle_beta   90.00
_cell.angle_gamma   90.00
#
_symmetry.space_group_name_H-M   'P 1'
#
loop_
_entity.id
_entity.type
_entity.pdbx_description
1 polymer ?
#
loop_
_entity_poly.entity_id
_entity_poly.type
_entity_poly.pdbx_seq_one_letter_code
_entity_poly.pdbx_strand_id
1 'polypeptide(L)'
;MKREALIEGLSTEILAYVMHGSFPEQQIVGELRPDGLDGRFEDYESLIRLHFVLRPDVVRFVERLPQRLRSIKTETENVSRTTRGQVDGRIDWSRTVRERYARNPNDRSLFVCESRSEDYDTDENVVLKRLLALINDTLADCADLFEREYDWVTDRWQENLNLVDALRSIVKRNVHVTRIREPAAYEPTDRMLQRTASSRGDVYREAARLLGEYRRSLAADEGAIADLLERTAVTPDDDETLLELYVLFQYVSAIESLDDEAFTIRTIESGSQEVARLERDDAELILYHDSSARDRGLSFVPEEFERSRGELSRAGLVQREAQSVAETYFEDRELRRSTGRPDVIVLEIREGGSREYLVTEVKNSTNYDTVRSGIKETLEYLAFLRQNDDLVFDDDRPFGSGWNGVLVIQDLDGEETADLDDQESIRILQASEVEDRLTRVLKNVL
;
A
#
# COMPACT_ATOMS: atom_id res chain seq x y z
N MET A 1 -10.80 -18.87 4.36
CA MET A 1 -11.72 -17.73 4.24
C MET A 1 -11.94 -17.43 2.77
N LYS A 2 -13.00 -16.69 2.42
CA LYS A 2 -13.17 -16.17 1.05
C LYS A 2 -12.40 -14.86 0.88
N ARG A 3 -12.05 -14.51 -0.36
CA ARG A 3 -11.33 -13.29 -0.71
C ARG A 3 -11.95 -12.02 -0.10
N GLU A 4 -13.28 -11.90 -0.11
CA GLU A 4 -13.95 -10.73 0.47
C GLU A 4 -13.68 -10.59 1.98
N ALA A 5 -13.67 -11.71 2.71
CA ALA A 5 -13.40 -11.71 4.15
C ALA A 5 -11.92 -11.44 4.47
N LEU A 6 -10.99 -11.88 3.62
CA LEU A 6 -9.58 -11.53 3.75
C LEU A 6 -9.35 -10.03 3.55
N ILE A 7 -10.00 -9.44 2.55
CA ILE A 7 -9.92 -7.99 2.29
C ILE A 7 -10.52 -7.18 3.44
N GLU A 8 -11.69 -7.60 3.95
CA GLU A 8 -12.33 -6.95 5.09
C GLU A 8 -11.43 -7.00 6.33
N GLY A 9 -10.92 -8.18 6.70
CA GLY A 9 -10.00 -8.34 7.82
C GLY A 9 -8.73 -7.52 7.66
N LEU A 10 -8.08 -7.60 6.50
CA LEU A 10 -6.86 -6.83 6.20
C LEU A 10 -7.10 -5.31 6.29
N SER A 11 -8.26 -4.83 5.82
CA SER A 11 -8.62 -3.41 5.88
C SER A 11 -8.74 -2.90 7.32
N THR A 12 -9.37 -3.69 8.19
CA THR A 12 -9.55 -3.39 9.61
C THR A 12 -8.21 -3.34 10.35
N GLU A 13 -7.32 -4.29 10.07
CA GLU A 13 -6.00 -4.33 10.70
C GLU A 13 -5.13 -3.16 10.22
N ILE A 14 -5.01 -2.96 8.90
CA ILE A 14 -4.26 -1.82 8.32
C ILE A 14 -4.72 -0.49 8.93
N LEU A 15 -6.04 -0.31 9.08
CA LEU A 15 -6.63 0.86 9.72
C LEU A 15 -6.13 1.09 11.14
N ALA A 16 -6.16 0.05 11.98
CA ALA A 16 -5.74 0.14 13.37
C ALA A 16 -4.29 0.67 13.43
N TYR A 17 -3.41 0.11 12.62
CA TYR A 17 -2.00 0.50 12.60
C TYR A 17 -1.74 1.91 12.04
N VAL A 18 -2.45 2.34 10.97
CA VAL A 18 -2.31 3.71 10.46
C VAL A 18 -2.75 4.73 11.51
N MET A 19 -3.82 4.44 12.24
CA MET A 19 -4.39 5.32 13.26
C MET A 19 -3.50 5.45 14.51
N HIS A 20 -2.67 4.45 14.82
CA HIS A 20 -1.74 4.49 15.95
C HIS A 20 -0.41 5.22 15.65
N GLY A 21 -0.19 5.68 14.41
CA GLY A 21 1.01 6.43 14.01
C GLY A 21 2.31 5.60 14.04
N SER A 22 2.16 4.29 14.18
CA SER A 22 3.21 3.27 14.26
C SER A 22 3.36 2.49 12.94
N PHE A 23 2.69 2.92 11.87
CA PHE A 23 2.59 2.19 10.61
C PHE A 23 3.92 2.12 9.83
N PRO A 24 4.41 0.93 9.46
CA PRO A 24 5.56 0.77 8.57
C PRO A 24 5.09 0.90 7.11
N GLU A 25 4.92 2.15 6.65
CA GLU A 25 4.42 2.45 5.29
C GLU A 25 5.18 1.67 4.20
N GLN A 26 6.50 1.57 4.29
CA GLN A 26 7.37 1.05 3.24
C GLN A 26 7.24 -0.45 2.95
N GLN A 27 6.87 -1.28 3.93
CA GLN A 27 6.88 -2.74 3.78
C GLN A 27 5.58 -3.27 3.18
N ILE A 28 4.45 -2.76 3.66
CA ILE A 28 3.14 -2.98 3.05
C ILE A 28 3.10 -2.35 1.66
N VAL A 29 3.82 -1.23 1.47
CA VAL A 29 4.05 -0.70 0.13
C VAL A 29 4.88 -1.64 -0.74
N GLY A 30 5.76 -2.47 -0.20
CA GLY A 30 6.46 -3.52 -0.95
C GLY A 30 5.54 -4.67 -1.39
N GLU A 31 4.59 -5.06 -0.52
CA GLU A 31 3.73 -6.23 -0.69
C GLU A 31 2.41 -5.93 -1.43
N LEU A 32 1.81 -4.76 -1.21
CA LEU A 32 0.67 -4.26 -1.99
C LEU A 32 1.09 -3.80 -3.39
N ARG A 33 2.39 -3.73 -3.66
CA ARG A 33 2.93 -3.22 -4.92
C ARG A 33 3.10 -4.38 -5.89
N PRO A 34 2.37 -4.37 -7.02
CA PRO A 34 2.59 -5.30 -8.10
C PRO A 34 4.06 -5.40 -8.50
N ASP A 35 4.49 -6.62 -8.82
CA ASP A 35 5.84 -6.91 -9.28
C ASP A 35 6.29 -5.92 -10.38
N GLY A 36 7.33 -5.13 -10.06
CA GLY A 36 7.99 -4.23 -11.01
C GLY A 36 7.55 -2.76 -11.03
N LEU A 37 6.71 -2.33 -10.08
CA LEU A 37 6.57 -0.91 -9.75
C LEU A 37 7.93 -0.30 -9.33
N ASP A 38 8.12 1.01 -9.56
CA ASP A 38 9.39 1.74 -9.38
C ASP A 38 9.51 2.38 -7.98
N GLY A 39 10.72 2.51 -7.41
CA GLY A 39 11.03 2.86 -6.00
C GLY A 39 10.60 4.26 -5.56
N ARG A 40 9.62 4.86 -6.24
CA ARG A 40 9.02 6.15 -5.94
C ARG A 40 7.69 6.02 -5.19
N PHE A 41 7.13 4.82 -5.12
CA PHE A 41 6.01 4.48 -4.24
C PHE A 41 6.63 3.79 -3.04
N GLU A 42 7.13 4.57 -2.07
CA GLU A 42 7.72 4.08 -0.82
C GLU A 42 6.89 4.52 0.40
N ASP A 43 5.92 5.41 0.19
CA ASP A 43 5.05 5.95 1.24
C ASP A 43 3.58 5.62 0.97
N TYR A 44 2.80 5.56 2.06
CA TYR A 44 1.38 5.20 2.05
C TYR A 44 0.57 6.17 1.18
N GLU A 45 0.88 7.46 1.24
CA GLU A 45 0.21 8.47 0.45
C GLU A 45 0.34 8.21 -1.06
N SER A 46 1.53 7.80 -1.52
CA SER A 46 1.82 7.52 -2.92
C SER A 46 1.08 6.28 -3.42
N LEU A 47 0.94 5.24 -2.60
CA LEU A 47 0.07 4.11 -2.92
C LEU A 47 -1.40 4.52 -3.01
N ILE A 48 -1.91 5.23 -2.00
CA ILE A 48 -3.31 5.69 -2.01
C ILE A 48 -3.58 6.56 -3.24
N ARG A 49 -2.62 7.38 -3.66
CA ARG A 49 -2.69 8.16 -4.90
C ARG A 49 -2.75 7.27 -6.15
N LEU A 50 -1.87 6.27 -6.26
CA LEU A 50 -1.86 5.31 -7.36
C LEU A 50 -3.22 4.59 -7.46
N HIS A 51 -3.67 4.01 -6.37
CA HIS A 51 -4.98 3.37 -6.26
C HIS A 51 -6.10 4.32 -6.69
N PHE A 52 -6.12 5.52 -6.12
CA PHE A 52 -7.13 6.52 -6.42
C PHE A 52 -7.26 6.78 -7.92
N VAL A 53 -6.14 6.95 -8.63
CA VAL A 53 -6.13 7.23 -10.08
C VAL A 53 -6.59 6.03 -10.92
N LEU A 54 -6.40 4.81 -10.44
CA LEU A 54 -6.83 3.58 -11.12
C LEU A 54 -8.32 3.28 -10.93
N ARG A 55 -9.02 4.01 -10.05
CA ARG A 55 -10.45 3.78 -9.81
C ARG A 55 -11.28 4.02 -11.08
N PRO A 56 -12.25 3.14 -11.41
CA PRO A 56 -13.04 3.25 -12.64
C PRO A 56 -13.83 4.55 -12.76
N ASP A 57 -14.25 5.14 -11.65
CA ASP A 57 -14.95 6.42 -11.63
C ASP A 57 -14.01 7.62 -11.82
N VAL A 58 -12.74 7.54 -11.44
CA VAL A 58 -11.73 8.56 -11.77
C VAL A 58 -11.42 8.53 -13.27
N VAL A 59 -11.23 7.35 -13.85
CA VAL A 59 -11.04 7.22 -15.31
C VAL A 59 -12.23 7.81 -16.08
N ARG A 60 -13.46 7.42 -15.73
CA ARG A 60 -14.69 7.97 -16.35
C ARG A 60 -14.84 9.48 -16.17
N PHE A 61 -14.37 10.03 -15.06
CA PHE A 61 -14.39 11.47 -14.83
C PHE A 61 -13.48 12.19 -15.83
N VAL A 62 -12.25 11.69 -16.03
CA VAL A 62 -11.27 12.26 -16.96
C VAL A 62 -11.75 12.13 -18.41
N GLU A 63 -12.34 11.00 -18.80
CA GLU A 63 -12.94 10.80 -20.14
C GLU A 63 -13.98 11.86 -20.50
N ARG A 64 -14.82 12.25 -19.54
CA ARG A 64 -15.92 13.21 -19.75
C ARG A 64 -15.48 14.67 -19.60
N LEU A 65 -14.27 14.90 -19.09
CA LEU A 65 -13.74 16.22 -18.75
C LEU A 65 -13.70 17.21 -19.94
N PRO A 66 -13.25 16.84 -21.16
CA PRO A 66 -13.19 17.78 -22.29
C PRO A 66 -14.53 18.44 -22.62
N GLN A 67 -15.63 17.68 -22.49
CA GLN A 67 -16.98 18.19 -22.78
C GLN A 67 -17.48 19.08 -21.65
N ARG A 68 -17.20 18.70 -20.39
CA ARG A 68 -17.69 19.37 -19.19
C ARG A 68 -16.97 20.69 -18.88
N LEU A 69 -15.70 20.83 -19.28
CA LEU A 69 -14.92 22.05 -19.03
C LEU A 69 -15.40 23.29 -19.79
N ARG A 70 -16.20 23.12 -20.84
CA ARG A 70 -16.78 24.25 -21.60
C ARG A 70 -17.86 25.01 -20.83
N SER A 71 -18.40 24.40 -19.76
CA SER A 71 -19.49 24.93 -18.95
C SER A 71 -19.06 25.22 -17.52
N ILE A 72 -17.77 25.47 -17.27
CA ILE A 72 -17.34 25.83 -15.91
C ILE A 72 -17.91 27.19 -15.52
N LYS A 73 -18.24 27.33 -14.24
CA LYS A 73 -18.72 28.56 -13.64
C LYS A 73 -17.67 29.64 -13.77
N THR A 74 -18.13 30.82 -14.13
CA THR A 74 -17.39 32.07 -13.98
C THR A 74 -18.25 33.01 -13.14
N GLU A 75 -17.64 33.64 -12.14
CA GLU A 75 -18.24 34.80 -11.49
C GLU A 75 -17.88 36.05 -12.29
N THR A 76 -18.72 37.07 -12.26
CA THR A 76 -18.41 38.32 -12.96
C THR A 76 -18.04 39.38 -11.94
N GLU A 77 -16.78 39.80 -11.94
CA GLU A 77 -16.33 40.92 -11.13
C GLU A 77 -16.28 42.20 -12.00
N ASN A 78 -16.61 43.35 -11.39
CA ASN A 78 -16.41 44.64 -12.04
C ASN A 78 -15.03 45.18 -11.64
N VAL A 79 -14.08 45.11 -12.56
CA VAL A 79 -12.73 45.65 -12.36
C VAL A 79 -12.69 47.08 -12.90
N SER A 80 -12.30 48.03 -12.04
CA SER A 80 -12.06 49.41 -12.45
C SER A 80 -10.59 49.62 -12.83
N ARG A 81 -10.32 49.95 -14.09
CA ARG A 81 -8.98 50.23 -14.61
C ARG A 81 -8.86 51.69 -15.03
N THR A 82 -7.78 52.34 -14.61
CA THR A 82 -7.44 53.68 -15.11
C THR A 82 -6.62 53.56 -16.38
N THR A 83 -7.10 54.12 -17.48
CA THR A 83 -6.46 54.11 -18.80
C THR A 83 -6.18 55.54 -19.27
N ARG A 84 -5.21 55.70 -20.17
CA ARG A 84 -4.93 56.97 -20.86
C ARG A 84 -5.05 56.78 -22.36
N GLY A 85 -5.86 57.61 -23.02
CA GLY A 85 -6.03 57.62 -24.48
C GLY A 85 -6.87 56.47 -25.07
N GLN A 86 -7.19 55.44 -24.29
CA GLN A 86 -8.01 54.31 -24.70
C GLN A 86 -9.15 54.09 -23.69
N VAL A 87 -10.35 53.81 -24.19
CA VAL A 87 -11.52 53.46 -23.37
C VAL A 87 -11.78 51.97 -23.57
N ASP A 88 -11.70 51.20 -22.49
CA ASP A 88 -11.95 49.76 -22.48
C ASP A 88 -13.03 49.45 -21.44
N GLY A 89 -14.26 49.23 -21.89
CA GLY A 89 -15.44 49.06 -21.04
C GLY A 89 -16.22 50.35 -20.77
N ARG A 90 -17.06 50.35 -19.73
CA ARG A 90 -17.95 51.46 -19.37
C ARG A 90 -17.17 52.51 -18.58
N ILE A 91 -17.21 53.77 -18.98
CA ILE A 91 -16.55 54.85 -18.20
C ILE A 91 -17.34 55.14 -16.92
N ASP A 92 -16.69 55.07 -15.76
CA ASP A 92 -17.19 55.68 -14.52
C ASP A 92 -16.75 57.14 -14.50
N TRP A 93 -17.63 58.02 -14.98
CA TRP A 93 -17.39 59.46 -15.02
C TRP A 93 -17.12 60.06 -13.63
N SER A 94 -17.76 59.53 -12.59
CA SER A 94 -17.65 60.02 -11.22
C SER A 94 -16.26 59.74 -10.64
N ARG A 95 -15.71 58.54 -10.90
CA ARG A 95 -14.32 58.21 -10.54
C ARG A 95 -13.32 58.88 -11.46
N THR A 96 -13.59 58.96 -12.76
CA THR A 96 -12.72 59.62 -13.74
C THR A 96 -12.49 61.09 -13.37
N VAL A 97 -13.56 61.81 -13.02
CA VAL A 97 -13.47 63.21 -12.61
C VAL A 97 -12.64 63.35 -11.33
N ARG A 98 -12.87 62.50 -10.32
CA ARG A 98 -12.07 62.48 -9.08
C ARG A 98 -10.59 62.20 -9.34
N GLU A 99 -10.28 61.19 -10.15
CA GLU A 99 -8.90 60.79 -10.46
C GLU A 99 -8.16 61.89 -11.25
N ARG A 100 -8.85 62.56 -12.18
CA ARG A 100 -8.30 63.74 -12.89
C ARG A 100 -8.00 64.86 -11.90
N TYR A 101 -8.95 65.21 -11.02
CA TYR A 101 -8.70 66.26 -10.03
C TYR A 101 -7.55 65.93 -9.08
N ALA A 102 -7.38 64.65 -8.72
CA ALA A 102 -6.32 64.20 -7.83
C ALA A 102 -4.92 64.20 -8.48
N ARG A 103 -4.81 63.85 -9.77
CA ARG A 103 -3.50 63.75 -10.45
C ARG A 103 -3.18 64.97 -11.32
N ASN A 104 -4.08 65.32 -12.24
CA ASN A 104 -3.93 66.45 -13.15
C ASN A 104 -5.30 66.84 -13.72
N PRO A 105 -5.91 67.95 -13.25
CA PRO A 105 -7.26 68.36 -13.66
C PRO A 105 -7.43 68.59 -15.16
N ASN A 106 -6.34 68.85 -15.90
CA ASN A 106 -6.36 69.12 -17.33
C ASN A 106 -6.08 67.89 -18.21
N ASP A 107 -5.81 66.71 -17.62
CA ASP A 107 -5.57 65.47 -18.36
C ASP A 107 -6.90 64.90 -18.89
N ARG A 108 -7.32 65.39 -20.07
CA ARG A 108 -8.53 64.93 -20.77
C ARG A 108 -8.42 63.50 -21.32
N SER A 109 -7.22 62.92 -21.32
CA SER A 109 -6.95 61.57 -21.84
C SER A 109 -7.16 60.47 -20.81
N LEU A 110 -7.24 60.81 -19.52
CA LEU A 110 -7.37 59.85 -18.41
C LEU A 110 -8.82 59.41 -18.23
N PHE A 111 -9.10 58.12 -18.26
CA PHE A 111 -10.43 57.55 -18.00
C PHE A 111 -10.33 56.46 -16.93
N VAL A 112 -11.33 56.39 -16.06
CA VAL A 112 -11.54 55.23 -15.17
C VAL A 112 -12.67 54.42 -15.78
N CYS A 113 -12.32 53.28 -16.36
CA CYS A 113 -13.26 52.38 -17.01
C CYS A 113 -13.54 51.18 -16.12
N GLU A 114 -14.80 50.78 -16.05
CA GLU A 114 -15.26 49.53 -15.45
C GLU A 114 -15.45 48.51 -16.57
N SER A 115 -14.70 47.42 -16.49
CA SER A 115 -14.87 46.24 -17.33
C SER A 115 -15.36 45.09 -16.48
N ARG A 116 -16.29 44.29 -17.03
CA ARG A 116 -16.63 42.99 -16.45
C ARG A 116 -15.51 42.02 -16.77
N SER A 117 -14.81 41.53 -15.75
CA SER A 117 -13.91 40.39 -15.88
C SER A 117 -14.58 39.15 -15.34
N GLU A 118 -14.41 38.05 -16.06
CA GLU A 118 -14.75 36.73 -15.54
C GLU A 118 -13.72 36.34 -14.49
N ASP A 119 -14.18 36.18 -13.25
CA ASP A 119 -13.44 35.56 -12.18
C ASP A 119 -13.65 34.04 -12.22
N TYR A 120 -12.53 33.33 -12.30
CA TYR A 120 -12.49 31.88 -12.36
C TYR A 120 -12.21 31.27 -10.98
N ASP A 121 -11.93 32.06 -9.96
CA ASP A 121 -11.47 31.59 -8.65
C ASP A 121 -12.63 31.28 -7.68
N THR A 122 -13.70 30.69 -8.19
CA THR A 122 -14.80 30.20 -7.35
C THR A 122 -14.35 28.97 -6.54
N ASP A 123 -14.97 28.74 -5.37
CA ASP A 123 -14.67 27.56 -4.54
C ASP A 123 -14.73 26.25 -5.33
N GLU A 124 -15.75 26.11 -6.21
CA GLU A 124 -15.94 24.91 -7.01
C GLU A 124 -14.85 24.73 -8.07
N ASN A 125 -14.36 25.82 -8.66
CA ASN A 125 -13.26 25.79 -9.60
C ASN A 125 -11.94 25.45 -8.91
N VAL A 126 -11.70 25.96 -7.70
CA VAL A 126 -10.51 25.61 -6.91
C VAL A 126 -10.52 24.12 -6.52
N VAL A 127 -11.68 23.58 -6.11
CA VAL A 127 -11.85 22.14 -5.83
C VAL A 127 -11.57 21.30 -7.09
N LEU A 128 -12.17 21.69 -8.22
CA LEU A 128 -11.93 21.01 -9.50
C LEU A 128 -10.45 21.04 -9.87
N LYS A 129 -9.79 22.20 -9.76
CA LYS A 129 -8.38 22.35 -10.08
C LYS A 129 -7.49 21.51 -9.17
N ARG A 130 -7.79 21.43 -7.87
CA ARG A 130 -7.05 20.55 -6.94
C ARG A 130 -7.14 19.09 -7.36
N LEU A 131 -8.34 18.60 -7.69
CA LEU A 131 -8.52 17.23 -8.14
C LEU A 131 -7.75 16.96 -9.45
N LEU A 132 -7.81 17.89 -10.41
CA LEU A 132 -7.08 17.74 -11.68
C LEU A 132 -5.57 17.74 -11.49
N ALA A 133 -5.04 18.59 -10.60
CA ALA A 133 -3.63 18.59 -10.25
C ALA A 133 -3.23 17.25 -9.61
N LEU A 134 -4.00 16.78 -8.61
CA LEU A 134 -3.77 15.49 -7.97
C LEU A 134 -3.69 14.35 -9.00
N ILE A 135 -4.66 14.21 -9.90
CA ILE A 135 -4.66 13.15 -10.90
C ILE A 135 -3.48 13.30 -11.87
N ASN A 136 -3.22 14.53 -12.34
CA ASN A 136 -2.14 14.79 -13.29
C ASN A 136 -0.75 14.50 -12.69
N ASP A 137 -0.53 14.90 -11.44
CA ASP A 137 0.75 14.77 -10.76
C ASP A 137 1.01 13.29 -10.46
N THR A 138 0.02 12.58 -9.92
CA THR A 138 0.12 11.12 -9.73
C THR A 138 0.39 10.39 -11.05
N LEU A 139 -0.31 10.72 -12.14
CA LEU A 139 -0.05 10.10 -13.46
C LEU A 139 1.32 10.46 -14.04
N ALA A 140 1.89 11.61 -13.67
CA ALA A 140 3.26 11.97 -14.04
C ALA A 140 4.27 11.16 -13.24
N ASP A 141 4.04 10.97 -11.94
CA ASP A 141 4.88 10.16 -11.06
C ASP A 141 4.86 8.67 -11.48
N CYS A 142 3.71 8.19 -11.97
CA CYS A 142 3.53 6.82 -12.46
C CYS A 142 3.91 6.63 -13.94
N ALA A 143 4.39 7.65 -14.66
CA ALA A 143 4.52 7.61 -16.12
C ALA A 143 5.35 6.42 -16.64
N ASP A 144 6.45 6.10 -15.96
CA ASP A 144 7.35 5.00 -16.34
C ASP A 144 6.70 3.61 -16.15
N LEU A 145 5.65 3.50 -15.32
CA LEU A 145 4.86 2.27 -15.18
C LEU A 145 4.00 2.02 -16.42
N PHE A 146 3.42 3.09 -16.99
CA PHE A 146 2.64 3.02 -18.22
C PHE A 146 3.53 2.69 -19.44
N GLU A 147 4.81 3.06 -19.41
CA GLU A 147 5.78 2.73 -20.48
C GLU A 147 6.25 1.27 -20.45
N ARG A 148 6.16 0.61 -19.28
CA ARG A 148 6.56 -0.80 -19.09
C ARG A 148 5.47 -1.84 -19.43
N GLU A 149 4.29 -1.39 -19.89
CA GLU A 149 3.16 -2.24 -20.32
C GLU A 149 2.69 -3.26 -19.25
N TYR A 150 2.60 -2.87 -17.97
CA TYR A 150 1.97 -3.75 -16.97
C TYR A 150 0.49 -3.94 -17.26
N ASP A 151 0.04 -5.16 -17.55
CA ASP A 151 -1.34 -5.46 -17.98
C ASP A 151 -2.42 -4.80 -17.08
N TRP A 152 -2.24 -4.77 -15.76
CA TRP A 152 -3.21 -4.17 -14.81
C TRP A 152 -3.27 -2.63 -14.82
N VAL A 153 -2.15 -1.94 -15.07
CA VAL A 153 -2.09 -0.46 -15.26
C VAL A 153 -2.67 -0.11 -16.61
N THR A 154 -2.25 -0.91 -17.59
CA THR A 154 -2.50 -0.65 -19.00
C THR A 154 -3.99 -0.93 -19.22
N ASP A 155 -4.60 -2.07 -18.88
CA ASP A 155 -6.04 -2.35 -19.12
C ASP A 155 -7.04 -1.23 -18.75
N ARG A 156 -6.78 -0.43 -17.70
CA ARG A 156 -7.64 0.69 -17.29
C ARG A 156 -7.42 1.99 -18.08
N TRP A 157 -6.21 2.23 -18.56
CA TRP A 157 -5.81 3.45 -19.28
C TRP A 157 -5.34 3.17 -20.73
N GLN A 158 -5.26 1.93 -21.21
CA GLN A 158 -4.62 1.45 -22.47
C GLN A 158 -5.55 1.54 -23.67
N GLU A 159 -6.85 1.34 -23.49
CA GLU A 159 -7.84 1.72 -24.51
C GLU A 159 -7.78 3.24 -24.80
N ASN A 160 -7.06 3.99 -23.96
CA ASN A 160 -7.08 5.42 -23.82
C ASN A 160 -5.67 5.99 -23.51
N LEU A 161 -4.57 5.51 -24.11
CA LEU A 161 -3.25 6.17 -23.96
C LEU A 161 -3.32 7.68 -24.32
N ASN A 162 -4.25 8.03 -25.22
CA ASN A 162 -4.64 9.41 -25.54
C ASN A 162 -5.22 10.22 -24.37
N LEU A 163 -5.71 9.57 -23.32
CA LEU A 163 -6.44 10.19 -22.20
C LEU A 163 -5.48 10.81 -21.18
N VAL A 164 -4.35 10.16 -20.89
CA VAL A 164 -3.29 10.75 -20.05
C VAL A 164 -2.76 12.01 -20.72
N ASP A 165 -2.48 11.95 -22.02
CA ASP A 165 -2.06 13.11 -22.81
C ASP A 165 -3.16 14.17 -22.94
N ALA A 166 -4.43 13.76 -23.08
CA ALA A 166 -5.56 14.67 -23.08
C ALA A 166 -5.69 15.41 -21.75
N LEU A 167 -5.55 14.70 -20.61
CA LEU A 167 -5.57 15.32 -19.27
C LEU A 167 -4.39 16.28 -19.11
N ARG A 168 -3.16 15.86 -19.45
CA ARG A 168 -1.98 16.73 -19.41
C ARG A 168 -2.18 17.99 -20.25
N SER A 169 -2.76 17.84 -21.45
CA SER A 169 -3.10 18.96 -22.33
C SER A 169 -4.17 19.85 -21.71
N ILE A 170 -5.19 19.29 -21.08
CA ILE A 170 -6.24 20.04 -20.37
C ILE A 170 -5.64 20.86 -19.24
N VAL A 171 -4.86 20.24 -18.36
CA VAL A 171 -4.28 20.91 -17.18
C VAL A 171 -3.33 22.03 -17.62
N LYS A 172 -2.49 21.78 -18.64
CA LYS A 172 -1.45 22.73 -19.06
C LYS A 172 -1.91 23.78 -20.07
N ARG A 173 -2.94 23.52 -20.87
CA ARG A 173 -3.30 24.37 -22.04
C ARG A 173 -4.76 24.80 -22.09
N ASN A 174 -5.67 24.20 -21.31
CA ASN A 174 -7.07 24.60 -21.36
C ASN A 174 -7.26 25.95 -20.66
N VAL A 175 -7.71 26.95 -21.42
CA VAL A 175 -7.92 28.33 -20.93
C VAL A 175 -8.78 28.41 -19.66
N HIS A 176 -9.74 27.50 -19.52
CA HIS A 176 -10.65 27.46 -18.38
C HIS A 176 -9.98 26.93 -17.11
N VAL A 177 -8.99 26.06 -17.24
CA VAL A 177 -8.24 25.49 -16.11
C VAL A 177 -7.05 26.39 -15.74
N THR A 178 -6.33 26.90 -16.74
CA THR A 178 -5.16 27.76 -16.54
C THR A 178 -5.51 29.11 -15.92
N ARG A 179 -6.75 29.61 -16.09
CA ARG A 179 -7.21 30.87 -15.49
C ARG A 179 -7.60 30.75 -14.02
N ILE A 180 -7.89 29.56 -13.52
CA ILE A 180 -8.13 29.33 -12.10
C ILE A 180 -6.77 29.45 -11.41
N ARG A 181 -6.68 30.16 -10.29
CA ARG A 181 -5.45 30.25 -9.49
C ARG A 181 -4.99 28.88 -8.98
N GLU A 182 -3.72 28.76 -8.61
CA GLU A 182 -3.27 27.57 -7.88
C GLU A 182 -3.91 27.54 -6.47
N PRO A 183 -4.47 26.39 -6.04
CA PRO A 183 -4.94 26.22 -4.67
C PRO A 183 -3.79 26.39 -3.67
N ALA A 184 -4.05 27.04 -2.54
CA ALA A 184 -3.09 27.05 -1.43
C ALA A 184 -2.95 25.65 -0.81
N ALA A 185 -1.90 25.40 -0.04
CA ALA A 185 -1.65 24.09 0.57
C ALA A 185 -2.80 23.59 1.47
N TYR A 186 -3.47 24.50 2.19
CA TYR A 186 -4.63 24.18 3.03
C TYR A 186 -5.95 24.08 2.26
N GLU A 187 -5.94 24.35 0.95
CA GLU A 187 -7.12 24.32 0.10
C GLU A 187 -7.21 23.02 -0.72
N PRO A 188 -8.42 22.52 -0.96
CA PRO A 188 -9.71 23.10 -0.58
C PRO A 188 -10.06 22.88 0.90
N THR A 189 -10.76 23.84 1.51
CA THR A 189 -11.31 23.66 2.86
C THR A 189 -12.55 22.78 2.83
N ASP A 190 -12.96 22.20 3.97
CA ASP A 190 -14.18 21.38 4.06
C ASP A 190 -15.43 22.14 3.64
N ARG A 191 -15.47 23.45 3.93
CA ARG A 191 -16.55 24.33 3.48
C ARG A 191 -16.62 24.43 1.96
N MET A 192 -15.47 24.52 1.29
CA MET A 192 -15.40 24.56 -0.18
C MET A 192 -15.88 23.22 -0.76
N LEU A 193 -15.47 22.09 -0.17
CA LEU A 193 -15.93 20.76 -0.58
C LEU A 193 -17.46 20.62 -0.43
N GLN A 194 -18.03 20.97 0.72
CA GLN A 194 -19.48 20.89 0.95
C GLN A 194 -20.28 21.77 -0.02
N ARG A 195 -19.81 22.99 -0.28
CA ARG A 195 -20.43 23.89 -1.26
C ARG A 195 -20.37 23.31 -2.67
N THR A 196 -19.23 22.74 -3.04
CA THR A 196 -19.00 22.13 -4.36
C THR A 196 -19.85 20.87 -4.55
N ALA A 197 -20.00 20.05 -3.50
CA ALA A 197 -20.86 18.86 -3.51
C ALA A 197 -22.35 19.20 -3.74
N SER A 198 -22.78 20.40 -3.35
CA SER A 198 -24.14 20.91 -3.57
C SER A 198 -24.31 21.70 -4.88
N SER A 199 -23.27 21.78 -5.71
CA SER A 199 -23.29 22.55 -6.96
C SER A 199 -24.28 21.96 -7.97
N ARG A 200 -24.85 22.81 -8.82
CA ARG A 200 -25.74 22.38 -9.93
C ARG A 200 -24.99 21.73 -11.08
N GLY A 201 -23.67 21.95 -11.17
CA GLY A 201 -22.85 21.37 -12.23
C GLY A 201 -22.36 19.98 -11.85
N ASP A 202 -22.63 19.00 -12.71
CA ASP A 202 -22.24 17.60 -12.47
C ASP A 202 -20.73 17.43 -12.28
N VAL A 203 -19.92 18.16 -13.05
CA VAL A 203 -18.45 18.13 -12.94
C VAL A 203 -17.96 18.51 -11.54
N TYR A 204 -18.64 19.45 -10.88
CA TYR A 204 -18.29 19.91 -9.55
C TYR A 204 -18.70 18.92 -8.48
N ARG A 205 -19.93 18.39 -8.56
CA ARG A 205 -20.40 17.37 -7.62
C ARG A 205 -19.51 16.13 -7.67
N GLU A 206 -19.17 15.69 -8.87
CA GLU A 206 -18.30 14.55 -9.08
C GLU A 206 -16.88 14.84 -8.59
N ALA A 207 -16.35 16.04 -8.84
CA ALA A 207 -15.04 16.44 -8.35
C ALA A 207 -14.98 16.48 -6.81
N ALA A 208 -16.01 17.04 -6.15
CA ALA A 208 -16.09 17.07 -4.70
C ALA A 208 -16.21 15.68 -4.09
N ARG A 209 -16.99 14.79 -4.71
CA ARG A 209 -17.10 13.39 -4.29
C ARG A 209 -15.76 12.67 -4.37
N LEU A 210 -15.10 12.71 -5.54
CA LEU A 210 -13.83 12.03 -5.77
C LEU A 210 -12.73 12.55 -4.83
N LEU A 211 -12.61 13.87 -4.69
CA LEU A 211 -11.62 14.46 -3.80
C LEU A 211 -11.92 14.18 -2.31
N GLY A 212 -13.20 14.12 -1.94
CA GLY A 212 -13.61 13.74 -0.58
C GLY A 212 -13.33 12.27 -0.26
N GLU A 213 -13.53 11.37 -1.22
CA GLU A 213 -13.15 9.96 -1.09
C GLU A 213 -11.64 9.80 -0.97
N TYR A 214 -10.85 10.47 -1.80
CA TYR A 214 -9.40 10.48 -1.69
C TYR A 214 -8.92 10.94 -0.30
N ARG A 215 -9.50 12.02 0.24
CA ARG A 215 -9.16 12.52 1.59
C ARG A 215 -9.51 11.52 2.69
N ARG A 216 -10.61 10.78 2.53
CA ARG A 216 -10.98 9.72 3.48
C ARG A 216 -10.02 8.54 3.40
N SER A 217 -9.65 8.10 2.20
CA SER A 217 -8.62 7.07 2.02
C SER A 217 -7.28 7.49 2.62
N LEU A 218 -6.86 8.74 2.43
CA LEU A 218 -5.62 9.27 3.00
C LEU A 218 -5.67 9.38 4.55
N ALA A 219 -6.85 9.67 5.10
CA ALA A 219 -7.07 9.70 6.55
C ALA A 219 -7.29 8.29 7.15
N ALA A 220 -7.07 7.23 6.37
CA ALA A 220 -7.38 5.87 6.70
C ALA A 220 -8.81 5.72 7.24
N ASP A 221 -9.83 6.07 6.46
CA ASP A 221 -11.22 5.70 6.75
C ASP A 221 -11.44 4.24 6.36
N GLU A 222 -11.87 3.38 7.30
CA GLU A 222 -12.04 1.92 7.12
C GLU A 222 -12.76 1.56 5.82
N GLY A 223 -13.95 2.14 5.63
CA GLY A 223 -14.76 1.89 4.43
C GLY A 223 -14.11 2.43 3.15
N ALA A 224 -13.26 3.45 3.23
CA ALA A 224 -12.54 3.98 2.07
C ALA A 224 -11.29 3.17 1.72
N ILE A 225 -10.63 2.54 2.70
CA ILE A 225 -9.54 1.57 2.47
C ILE A 225 -10.12 0.28 1.89
N ALA A 226 -11.20 -0.24 2.47
CA ALA A 226 -11.87 -1.44 1.97
C ALA A 226 -12.38 -1.24 0.52
N ASP A 227 -13.05 -0.13 0.22
CA ASP A 227 -13.50 0.20 -1.15
C ASP A 227 -12.31 0.33 -2.12
N LEU A 228 -11.18 0.81 -1.62
CA LEU A 228 -9.95 0.99 -2.39
C LEU A 228 -9.30 -0.37 -2.70
N LEU A 229 -9.10 -1.24 -1.70
CA LEU A 229 -8.57 -2.60 -1.85
C LEU A 229 -9.50 -3.51 -2.69
N GLU A 230 -10.83 -3.34 -2.58
CA GLU A 230 -11.79 -4.12 -3.36
C GLU A 230 -11.81 -3.70 -4.84
N ARG A 231 -11.65 -2.41 -5.14
CA ARG A 231 -11.93 -1.85 -6.48
C ARG A 231 -10.72 -1.47 -7.30
N THR A 232 -9.52 -1.46 -6.72
CA THR A 232 -8.29 -1.15 -7.45
C THR A 232 -7.46 -2.41 -7.64
N ALA A 233 -6.99 -2.62 -8.87
CA ALA A 233 -6.21 -3.79 -9.31
C ALA A 233 -4.76 -3.78 -8.80
N VAL A 234 -4.56 -3.25 -7.60
CA VAL A 234 -3.29 -3.16 -6.88
C VAL A 234 -3.47 -3.85 -5.52
N THR A 235 -4.40 -4.79 -5.44
CA THR A 235 -4.17 -5.99 -4.62
C THR A 235 -3.18 -6.86 -5.39
N PRO A 236 -2.37 -7.68 -4.71
CA PRO A 236 -1.71 -8.80 -5.37
C PRO A 236 -2.71 -9.51 -6.28
N ASP A 237 -2.33 -9.77 -7.53
CA ASP A 237 -3.21 -10.43 -8.50
C ASP A 237 -3.55 -11.87 -8.08
N ASP A 238 -2.87 -12.39 -7.05
CA ASP A 238 -3.04 -13.71 -6.50
C ASP A 238 -3.57 -13.67 -5.04
N ASP A 239 -4.47 -14.61 -4.72
CA ASP A 239 -5.09 -14.71 -3.40
C ASP A 239 -4.12 -15.26 -2.32
N GLU A 240 -2.97 -15.83 -2.69
CA GLU A 240 -1.91 -16.35 -1.80
C GLU A 240 -1.22 -15.21 -1.06
N THR A 241 -0.75 -14.19 -1.77
CA THR A 241 -0.15 -12.99 -1.16
C THR A 241 -1.15 -12.24 -0.26
N LEU A 242 -2.44 -12.23 -0.61
CA LEU A 242 -3.49 -11.66 0.24
C LEU A 242 -3.65 -12.40 1.57
N LEU A 243 -3.54 -13.73 1.54
CA LEU A 243 -3.59 -14.54 2.75
C LEU A 243 -2.35 -14.33 3.62
N GLU A 244 -1.16 -14.24 3.02
CA GLU A 244 0.08 -13.93 3.74
C GLU A 244 0.01 -12.60 4.48
N LEU A 245 -0.37 -11.54 3.77
CA LEU A 245 -0.58 -10.22 4.35
C LEU A 245 -1.56 -10.28 5.53
N TYR A 246 -2.70 -10.93 5.34
CA TYR A 246 -3.69 -11.10 6.41
C TYR A 246 -3.05 -11.78 7.65
N VAL A 247 -2.33 -12.88 7.47
CA VAL A 247 -1.66 -13.60 8.56
C VAL A 247 -0.60 -12.73 9.24
N LEU A 248 0.19 -11.98 8.47
CA LEU A 248 1.20 -11.05 9.01
C LEU A 248 0.56 -10.05 9.96
N PHE A 249 -0.52 -9.40 9.54
CA PHE A 249 -1.22 -8.43 10.41
C PHE A 249 -1.84 -9.08 11.64
N GLN A 250 -2.37 -10.30 11.51
CA GLN A 250 -2.86 -11.04 12.68
C GLN A 250 -1.74 -11.30 13.70
N TYR A 251 -0.51 -11.56 13.26
CA TYR A 251 0.66 -11.64 14.16
C TYR A 251 0.91 -10.32 14.89
N VAL A 252 0.91 -9.21 14.17
CA VAL A 252 1.10 -7.89 14.79
C VAL A 252 0.02 -7.67 15.86
N SER A 253 -1.24 -7.96 15.55
CA SER A 253 -2.39 -7.68 16.43
C SER A 253 -2.44 -8.62 17.63
N ALA A 254 -2.04 -9.88 17.43
CA ALA A 254 -1.88 -10.83 18.53
C ALA A 254 -0.72 -10.44 19.46
N ILE A 255 0.39 -9.91 18.92
CA ILE A 255 1.52 -9.41 19.74
C ILE A 255 1.12 -8.17 20.52
N GLU A 256 0.41 -7.22 19.92
CA GLU A 256 -0.13 -6.05 20.62
C GLU A 256 -1.07 -6.44 21.75
N SER A 257 -2.00 -7.36 21.51
CA SER A 257 -2.96 -7.85 22.50
C SER A 257 -2.31 -8.54 23.71
N LEU A 258 -1.02 -8.91 23.61
CA LEU A 258 -0.24 -9.48 24.71
C LEU A 258 0.41 -8.42 25.61
N ASP A 259 0.46 -7.14 25.21
CA ASP A 259 0.96 -6.03 26.03
C ASP A 259 0.45 -4.65 25.55
N ASP A 260 -0.54 -4.09 26.25
CA ASP A 260 -1.17 -2.80 25.91
C ASP A 260 -0.25 -1.56 26.04
N GLU A 261 0.90 -1.67 26.74
CA GLU A 261 1.67 -0.48 27.19
C GLU A 261 3.05 -0.27 26.54
N ALA A 262 3.61 -1.23 25.78
CA ALA A 262 5.02 -1.16 25.32
C ALA A 262 5.29 -1.52 23.85
N PHE A 263 4.27 -1.75 23.02
CA PHE A 263 4.48 -2.07 21.61
C PHE A 263 4.98 -0.85 20.82
N THR A 264 6.18 -0.96 20.25
CA THR A 264 6.75 0.08 19.38
C THR A 264 7.10 -0.55 18.05
N ILE A 265 6.19 -0.47 17.08
CA ILE A 265 6.55 -0.75 15.69
C ILE A 265 7.60 0.28 15.28
N ARG A 266 8.87 -0.15 15.17
CA ARG A 266 9.94 0.69 14.65
C ARG A 266 10.02 0.49 13.14
N THR A 267 9.92 1.58 12.42
CA THR A 267 10.21 1.65 10.98
C THR A 267 11.68 1.33 10.72
N ILE A 268 11.90 0.55 9.65
CA ILE A 268 13.19 0.16 9.10
C ILE A 268 13.97 1.40 8.62
N GLU A 269 15.24 1.52 9.03
CA GLU A 269 16.24 2.25 8.26
C GLU A 269 16.59 1.41 7.03
N SER A 270 16.61 2.00 5.83
CA SER A 270 16.85 1.29 4.56
C SER A 270 17.92 0.18 4.67
N GLY A 271 17.48 -1.08 4.72
CA GLY A 271 18.35 -2.26 4.84
C GLY A 271 18.01 -3.28 5.94
N SER A 272 17.16 -2.97 6.93
CA SER A 272 16.66 -3.98 7.88
C SER A 272 15.36 -4.65 7.38
N GLN A 273 15.07 -5.88 7.83
CA GLN A 273 13.94 -6.72 7.37
C GLN A 273 12.91 -6.99 8.50
N GLU A 274 12.92 -6.16 9.53
CA GLU A 274 12.09 -6.26 10.74
C GLU A 274 10.75 -5.54 10.54
N VAL A 275 9.63 -6.26 10.63
CA VAL A 275 8.27 -5.71 10.45
C VAL A 275 7.77 -5.05 11.73
N ALA A 276 8.02 -5.69 12.88
CA ALA A 276 7.53 -5.24 14.16
C ALA A 276 8.47 -5.64 15.30
N ARG A 277 8.46 -4.85 16.38
CA ARG A 277 9.30 -5.08 17.56
C ARG A 277 8.55 -4.71 18.84
N LEU A 278 8.62 -5.59 19.84
CA LEU A 278 8.12 -5.35 21.19
C LEU A 278 9.30 -5.46 22.16
N GLU A 279 9.61 -4.38 22.88
CA GLU A 279 10.62 -4.37 23.94
C GLU A 279 9.89 -4.44 25.30
N ARG A 280 10.16 -5.48 26.09
CA ARG A 280 9.79 -5.60 27.51
C ARG A 280 11.06 -5.48 28.37
N ASP A 281 10.89 -5.29 29.68
CA ASP A 281 12.01 -5.18 30.63
C ASP A 281 12.92 -6.43 30.61
N ASP A 282 12.32 -7.61 30.44
CA ASP A 282 13.00 -8.91 30.51
C ASP A 282 13.02 -9.67 29.18
N ALA A 283 12.20 -9.23 28.20
CA ALA A 283 12.04 -9.92 26.94
C ALA A 283 11.90 -9.01 25.70
N GLU A 284 12.31 -9.51 24.54
CA GLU A 284 12.22 -8.78 23.27
C GLU A 284 11.59 -9.68 22.21
N LEU A 285 10.53 -9.21 21.54
CA LEU A 285 9.92 -9.91 20.41
C LEU A 285 10.19 -9.15 19.11
N ILE A 286 10.56 -9.86 18.05
CA ILE A 286 10.89 -9.26 16.76
C ILE A 286 10.28 -10.09 15.64
N LEU A 287 9.44 -9.46 14.83
CA LEU A 287 8.71 -10.05 13.72
C LEU A 287 9.44 -9.77 12.41
N TYR A 288 9.71 -10.79 11.61
CA TYR A 288 10.28 -10.69 10.27
C TYR A 288 9.25 -11.20 9.24
N HIS A 289 9.30 -10.71 8.01
CA HIS A 289 8.49 -11.20 6.88
C HIS A 289 9.34 -11.31 5.62
N ASP A 290 9.03 -12.28 4.74
CA ASP A 290 9.70 -12.56 3.45
C ASP A 290 11.25 -12.52 3.53
N SER A 291 11.82 -12.93 4.67
CA SER A 291 13.26 -12.91 4.84
C SER A 291 13.75 -14.03 5.73
N SER A 292 14.85 -14.65 5.33
CA SER A 292 15.56 -15.61 6.17
C SER A 292 16.41 -14.91 7.26
N ALA A 293 16.03 -13.70 7.70
CA ALA A 293 16.74 -12.79 8.64
C ALA A 293 18.29 -12.89 8.60
N ARG A 294 18.87 -12.81 7.39
CA ARG A 294 20.31 -13.06 7.16
C ARG A 294 21.21 -12.01 7.81
N ASP A 295 20.73 -10.78 7.90
CA ASP A 295 21.35 -9.67 8.60
C ASP A 295 21.59 -9.99 10.09
N ARG A 296 20.89 -10.99 10.63
CA ARG A 296 21.04 -11.51 11.99
C ARG A 296 21.67 -12.90 12.07
N GLY A 297 22.23 -13.36 10.96
CA GLY A 297 22.89 -14.67 10.87
C GLY A 297 21.93 -15.86 10.85
N LEU A 298 20.64 -15.65 10.56
CA LEU A 298 19.72 -16.78 10.37
C LEU A 298 19.94 -17.45 9.01
N SER A 299 19.90 -18.78 9.00
CA SER A 299 19.96 -19.58 7.78
C SER A 299 19.19 -20.88 7.91
N PHE A 300 18.76 -21.42 6.77
CA PHE A 300 18.02 -22.68 6.66
C PHE A 300 18.79 -23.62 5.73
N VAL A 301 19.81 -24.28 6.29
CA VAL A 301 20.74 -25.10 5.50
C VAL A 301 20.59 -26.57 5.91
N PRO A 302 20.17 -27.45 4.99
CA PRO A 302 20.09 -28.87 5.26
C PRO A 302 21.47 -29.46 5.59
N GLU A 303 21.55 -30.25 6.65
CA GLU A 303 22.79 -30.89 7.09
C GLU A 303 23.38 -31.83 6.01
N GLU A 304 22.56 -32.29 5.07
CA GLU A 304 22.96 -33.17 3.98
C GLU A 304 24.07 -32.59 3.10
N PHE A 305 24.15 -31.25 3.04
CA PHE A 305 25.16 -30.54 2.27
C PHE A 305 26.49 -30.38 3.03
N GLU A 306 26.50 -30.62 4.33
CA GLU A 306 27.69 -30.53 5.18
C GLU A 306 28.26 -31.90 5.54
N ARG A 307 27.39 -32.90 5.73
CA ARG A 307 27.78 -34.24 6.15
C ARG A 307 28.53 -35.00 5.05
N SER A 308 29.47 -35.84 5.47
CA SER A 308 30.22 -36.67 4.54
C SER A 308 29.29 -37.71 3.89
N ARG A 309 29.61 -38.14 2.66
CA ARG A 309 28.74 -39.07 1.90
C ARG A 309 28.40 -40.37 2.66
N GLY A 310 29.27 -40.80 3.58
CA GLY A 310 29.09 -42.01 4.39
C GLY A 310 28.12 -41.85 5.56
N GLU A 311 27.81 -40.62 5.96
CA GLU A 311 26.93 -40.29 7.09
C GLU A 311 25.50 -39.96 6.62
N LEU A 312 25.29 -39.81 5.32
CA LEU A 312 24.00 -39.49 4.74
C LEU A 312 23.07 -40.70 4.68
N SER A 313 21.80 -40.47 5.00
CA SER A 313 20.74 -41.41 4.69
C SER A 313 20.58 -41.59 3.17
N ARG A 314 19.89 -42.64 2.73
CA ARG A 314 19.58 -42.82 1.30
C ARG A 314 18.78 -41.64 0.74
N ALA A 315 17.89 -41.06 1.55
CA ALA A 315 17.12 -39.88 1.16
C ALA A 315 18.03 -38.66 1.02
N GLY A 316 18.92 -38.42 2.00
CA GLY A 316 19.86 -37.30 1.96
C GLY A 316 20.86 -37.41 0.81
N LEU A 317 21.30 -38.63 0.46
CA LEU A 317 22.10 -38.87 -0.75
C LEU A 317 21.35 -38.49 -2.02
N VAL A 318 20.09 -38.89 -2.16
CA VAL A 318 19.27 -38.55 -3.33
C VAL A 318 19.08 -37.04 -3.45
N GLN A 319 18.77 -36.36 -2.34
CA GLN A 319 18.59 -34.91 -2.32
C GLN A 319 19.87 -34.17 -2.72
N ARG A 320 21.01 -34.56 -2.15
CA ARG A 320 22.30 -33.95 -2.48
C ARG A 320 22.71 -34.18 -3.94
N GLU A 321 22.52 -35.39 -4.45
CA GLU A 321 22.83 -35.71 -5.85
C GLU A 321 21.86 -35.00 -6.81
N ALA A 322 20.56 -34.90 -6.48
CA ALA A 322 19.59 -34.18 -7.28
C ALA A 322 19.96 -32.69 -7.44
N GLN A 323 20.36 -32.05 -6.34
CA GLN A 323 20.86 -30.67 -6.36
C GLN A 323 22.11 -30.55 -7.24
N SER A 324 23.08 -31.45 -7.06
CA SER A 324 24.33 -31.43 -7.85
C SER A 324 24.08 -31.62 -9.36
N VAL A 325 23.15 -32.52 -9.72
CA VAL A 325 22.73 -32.73 -11.11
C VAL A 325 22.03 -31.48 -11.66
N ALA A 326 21.18 -30.83 -10.88
CA ALA A 326 20.49 -29.60 -11.28
C ALA A 326 21.47 -28.43 -11.47
N GLU A 327 22.41 -28.22 -10.53
CA GLU A 327 23.50 -27.23 -10.62
C GLU A 327 24.34 -27.43 -11.88
N THR A 328 24.58 -28.69 -12.26
CA THR A 328 25.31 -29.03 -13.49
C THR A 328 24.48 -28.78 -14.75
N TYR A 329 23.16 -28.98 -14.69
CA TYR A 329 22.28 -28.89 -15.85
C TYR A 329 21.87 -27.43 -16.18
N PHE A 330 21.70 -26.59 -15.16
CA PHE A 330 21.30 -25.19 -15.31
C PHE A 330 22.48 -24.23 -15.08
N GLU A 331 23.36 -24.09 -16.08
CA GLU A 331 24.61 -23.33 -15.99
C GLU A 331 24.43 -21.82 -15.69
N ASP A 332 23.28 -21.23 -16.07
CA ASP A 332 22.98 -19.80 -15.88
C ASP A 332 22.11 -19.50 -14.64
N ARG A 333 21.82 -20.52 -13.80
CA ARG A 333 21.02 -20.34 -12.58
C ARG A 333 21.82 -20.79 -11.36
N GLU A 334 22.16 -19.85 -10.48
CA GLU A 334 22.59 -20.20 -9.13
C GLU A 334 21.41 -20.87 -8.40
N LEU A 335 21.43 -22.20 -8.35
CA LEU A 335 20.50 -22.97 -7.55
C LEU A 335 20.91 -22.83 -6.08
N ARG A 336 20.06 -22.16 -5.30
CA ARG A 336 20.32 -21.91 -3.88
C ARG A 336 20.40 -23.24 -3.13
N ARG A 337 21.41 -23.38 -2.26
CA ARG A 337 21.62 -24.53 -1.35
C ARG A 337 20.82 -24.45 -0.05
N SER A 338 20.01 -23.40 0.12
CA SER A 338 19.04 -23.33 1.20
C SER A 338 17.78 -24.09 0.79
N THR A 339 17.01 -24.54 1.77
CA THR A 339 15.57 -24.75 1.55
C THR A 339 14.97 -23.44 1.00
N GLY A 340 13.79 -23.50 0.38
CA GLY A 340 13.17 -22.35 -0.32
C GLY A 340 13.27 -21.03 0.46
N ARG A 341 13.26 -19.88 -0.24
CA ARG A 341 13.06 -18.61 0.47
C ARG A 341 11.69 -18.76 1.13
N PRO A 342 11.62 -18.75 2.46
CA PRO A 342 10.36 -19.05 3.09
C PRO A 342 9.46 -17.81 3.01
N ASP A 343 8.15 -18.02 2.97
CA ASP A 343 7.15 -16.97 3.26
C ASP A 343 7.07 -16.73 4.78
N VAL A 344 8.24 -16.90 5.45
CA VAL A 344 8.32 -17.13 6.88
C VAL A 344 8.21 -15.85 7.65
N ILE A 345 7.18 -15.84 8.46
CA ILE A 345 7.10 -14.99 9.62
C ILE A 345 7.98 -15.61 10.70
N VAL A 346 9.16 -15.03 10.92
CA VAL A 346 10.01 -15.39 12.07
C VAL A 346 9.64 -14.47 13.23
N LEU A 347 9.33 -15.05 14.39
CA LEU A 347 9.28 -14.31 15.64
C LEU A 347 10.49 -14.70 16.48
N GLU A 348 11.44 -13.79 16.65
CA GLU A 348 12.55 -13.95 17.60
C GLU A 348 12.10 -13.47 18.98
N ILE A 349 12.16 -14.33 19.99
CA ILE A 349 11.82 -14.04 21.37
C ILE A 349 13.10 -14.13 22.18
N ARG A 350 13.52 -13.05 22.82
CA ARG A 350 14.68 -13.03 23.70
C ARG A 350 14.23 -12.93 25.14
N GLU A 351 14.73 -13.77 26.04
CA GLU A 351 14.54 -13.60 27.49
C GLU A 351 15.84 -13.96 28.20
N GLY A 352 16.39 -13.09 29.05
CA GLY A 352 17.57 -13.43 29.88
C GLY A 352 18.81 -13.99 29.14
N GLY A 353 18.93 -13.76 27.83
CA GLY A 353 20.00 -14.29 26.98
C GLY A 353 19.70 -15.58 26.22
N SER A 354 18.54 -16.22 26.44
CA SER A 354 18.01 -17.27 25.55
C SER A 354 17.24 -16.64 24.37
N ARG A 355 17.17 -17.39 23.27
CA ARG A 355 16.44 -17.01 22.06
C ARG A 355 15.51 -18.15 21.68
N GLU A 356 14.24 -17.85 21.52
CA GLU A 356 13.25 -18.76 20.94
C GLU A 356 12.76 -18.23 19.60
N TYR A 357 12.31 -19.14 18.74
CA TYR A 357 11.84 -18.83 17.40
C TYR A 357 10.49 -19.46 17.14
N LEU A 358 9.59 -18.69 16.54
CA LEU A 358 8.37 -19.19 15.90
C LEU A 358 8.51 -18.98 14.38
N VAL A 359 8.29 -20.03 13.61
CA VAL A 359 8.38 -20.05 12.14
C VAL A 359 6.99 -20.33 11.58
N THR A 360 6.48 -19.46 10.72
CA THR A 360 5.17 -19.66 10.08
C THR A 360 5.28 -19.83 8.59
N GLU A 361 4.59 -20.80 8.02
CA GLU A 361 4.39 -20.96 6.58
C GLU A 361 2.93 -20.67 6.23
N VAL A 362 2.66 -20.06 5.07
CA VAL A 362 1.30 -19.78 4.59
C VAL A 362 1.07 -20.49 3.27
N LYS A 363 -0.07 -21.17 3.11
CA LYS A 363 -0.49 -21.80 1.84
C LYS A 363 -1.95 -21.48 1.57
N ASN A 364 -2.23 -20.67 0.56
CA ASN A 364 -3.61 -20.42 0.13
C ASN A 364 -4.13 -21.57 -0.77
N SER A 365 -4.30 -22.74 -0.17
CA SER A 365 -4.81 -23.92 -0.85
C SER A 365 -5.55 -24.85 0.09
N THR A 366 -6.62 -25.46 -0.42
CA THR A 366 -7.28 -26.61 0.20
C THR A 366 -6.81 -27.95 -0.38
N ASN A 367 -5.88 -27.93 -1.35
CA ASN A 367 -5.38 -29.15 -1.97
C ASN A 367 -4.51 -29.95 -1.00
N TYR A 368 -4.87 -31.22 -0.78
CA TYR A 368 -4.15 -32.11 0.13
C TYR A 368 -2.65 -32.21 -0.15
N ASP A 369 -2.22 -32.31 -1.41
CA ASP A 369 -0.79 -32.40 -1.74
C ASP A 369 -0.06 -31.08 -1.44
N THR A 370 -0.70 -29.94 -1.66
CA THR A 370 -0.15 -28.61 -1.31
C THR A 370 -0.03 -28.46 0.20
N VAL A 371 -1.06 -28.82 0.97
CA VAL A 371 -1.03 -28.79 2.44
C VAL A 371 0.05 -29.73 2.96
N ARG A 372 0.17 -30.94 2.40
CA ARG A 372 1.23 -31.89 2.77
C ARG A 372 2.63 -31.34 2.46
N SER A 373 2.78 -30.61 1.35
CA SER A 373 4.04 -29.92 1.02
C SER A 373 4.35 -28.84 2.06
N GLY A 374 3.37 -27.99 2.40
CA GLY A 374 3.52 -26.95 3.42
C GLY A 374 3.90 -27.50 4.79
N ILE A 375 3.32 -28.64 5.21
CA ILE A 375 3.71 -29.33 6.45
C ILE A 375 5.20 -29.72 6.40
N LYS A 376 5.64 -30.29 5.28
CA LYS A 376 7.03 -30.70 5.09
C LYS A 376 7.97 -29.49 5.10
N GLU A 377 7.62 -28.43 4.39
CA GLU A 377 8.39 -27.18 4.32
C GLU A 377 8.55 -26.56 5.71
N THR A 378 7.46 -26.45 6.47
CA THR A 378 7.49 -25.93 7.85
C THR A 378 8.43 -26.74 8.76
N LEU A 379 8.36 -28.07 8.69
CA LEU A 379 9.23 -28.95 9.46
C LEU A 379 10.70 -28.84 9.03
N GLU A 380 10.96 -28.70 7.73
CA GLU A 380 12.32 -28.49 7.20
C GLU A 380 12.88 -27.15 7.68
N TYR A 381 12.07 -26.08 7.72
CA TYR A 381 12.52 -24.80 8.27
C TYR A 381 12.91 -24.89 9.74
N LEU A 382 12.13 -25.59 10.57
CA LEU A 382 12.49 -25.81 11.97
C LEU A 382 13.78 -26.65 12.09
N ALA A 383 13.83 -27.81 11.43
CA ALA A 383 14.96 -28.73 11.54
C ALA A 383 16.29 -28.13 11.08
N PHE A 384 16.24 -27.19 10.14
CA PHE A 384 17.44 -26.58 9.56
C PHE A 384 17.66 -25.13 9.98
N LEU A 385 16.84 -24.61 10.92
CA LEU A 385 17.00 -23.26 11.44
C LEU A 385 18.33 -23.15 12.19
N ARG A 386 19.18 -22.24 11.70
CA ARG A 386 20.47 -21.93 12.30
C ARG A 386 20.57 -20.46 12.63
N GLN A 387 21.34 -20.18 13.68
CA GLN A 387 21.78 -18.85 14.02
C GLN A 387 23.29 -18.82 14.13
N ASN A 388 23.94 -17.98 13.32
CA ASN A 388 25.41 -17.91 13.22
C ASN A 388 26.02 -19.30 12.96
N ASP A 389 25.42 -20.04 12.04
CA ASP A 389 25.78 -21.41 11.62
C ASP A 389 25.53 -22.53 12.65
N ASP A 390 25.11 -22.22 13.88
CA ASP A 390 24.72 -23.19 14.90
C ASP A 390 23.23 -23.52 14.80
N LEU A 391 22.85 -24.80 14.93
CA LEU A 391 21.44 -25.22 14.97
C LEU A 391 20.73 -24.60 16.18
N VAL A 392 19.57 -24.01 15.93
CA VAL A 392 18.70 -23.47 16.99
C VAL A 392 18.06 -24.58 17.80
N PHE A 393 17.67 -25.66 17.13
CA PHE A 393 17.04 -26.82 17.74
C PHE A 393 17.96 -28.04 17.67
N ASP A 394 18.21 -28.65 18.82
CA ASP A 394 19.11 -29.81 18.95
C ASP A 394 18.52 -31.07 18.29
N ASP A 395 19.38 -32.05 17.99
CA ASP A 395 19.01 -33.36 17.39
C ASP A 395 17.92 -34.12 18.17
N ASP A 396 17.85 -33.92 19.50
CA ASP A 396 16.84 -34.56 20.35
C ASP A 396 15.44 -33.94 20.17
N ARG A 397 15.37 -32.68 19.74
CA ARG A 397 14.13 -31.90 19.55
C ARG A 397 14.23 -30.99 18.32
N PRO A 398 14.38 -31.55 17.10
CA PRO A 398 14.66 -30.77 15.88
C PRO A 398 13.50 -29.85 15.46
N PHE A 399 12.32 -30.00 16.07
CA PHE A 399 11.13 -29.17 15.81
C PHE A 399 10.74 -28.30 17.03
N GLY A 400 11.66 -28.13 17.98
CA GLY A 400 11.43 -27.36 19.20
C GLY A 400 10.46 -28.03 20.18
N SER A 401 9.59 -27.24 20.80
CA SER A 401 8.58 -27.68 21.78
C SER A 401 7.35 -28.33 21.15
N GLY A 402 7.24 -28.28 19.82
CA GLY A 402 6.02 -28.60 19.07
C GLY A 402 5.10 -27.40 18.83
N TRP A 403 5.42 -26.23 19.41
CA TRP A 403 4.71 -24.96 19.19
C TRP A 403 5.51 -23.97 18.33
N ASN A 404 6.76 -24.27 18.01
CA ASN A 404 7.68 -23.38 17.29
C ASN A 404 7.40 -23.28 15.78
N GLY A 405 6.52 -24.12 15.21
CA GLY A 405 6.12 -24.05 13.81
C GLY A 405 4.62 -23.86 13.66
N VAL A 406 4.22 -22.99 12.74
CA VAL A 406 2.82 -22.76 12.35
C VAL A 406 2.69 -22.91 10.84
N LEU A 407 1.67 -23.62 10.38
CA LEU A 407 1.24 -23.63 8.99
C LEU A 407 -0.17 -23.04 8.92
N VAL A 408 -0.34 -21.95 8.18
CA VAL A 408 -1.67 -21.40 7.90
C VAL A 408 -2.14 -21.86 6.53
N ILE A 409 -3.34 -22.42 6.47
CA ILE A 409 -3.96 -22.91 5.23
C ILE A 409 -5.32 -22.25 4.97
N GLN A 410 -5.82 -22.40 3.75
CA GLN A 410 -7.20 -22.04 3.45
C GLN A 410 -8.19 -22.95 4.21
N ASP A 411 -9.37 -22.44 4.56
CA ASP A 411 -10.41 -23.21 5.26
C ASP A 411 -10.82 -24.46 4.44
N LEU A 412 -10.81 -25.62 5.09
CA LEU A 412 -11.23 -26.90 4.54
C LEU A 412 -12.73 -27.09 4.81
N ASP A 413 -13.55 -26.99 3.76
CA ASP A 413 -14.98 -27.20 3.87
C ASP A 413 -15.34 -28.69 3.98
N GLY A 414 -15.91 -29.10 5.12
CA GLY A 414 -16.51 -30.42 5.30
C GLY A 414 -15.56 -31.55 5.69
N GLU A 415 -14.33 -31.22 6.11
CA GLU A 415 -13.36 -32.17 6.66
C GLU A 415 -13.19 -31.94 8.17
N GLU A 416 -13.13 -33.03 8.95
CA GLU A 416 -12.78 -32.94 10.37
C GLU A 416 -11.26 -32.83 10.50
N THR A 417 -10.79 -31.75 11.12
CA THR A 417 -9.38 -31.49 11.41
C THR A 417 -9.07 -31.74 12.89
N ALA A 418 -7.81 -32.04 13.19
CA ALA A 418 -7.37 -32.25 14.57
C ALA A 418 -7.32 -30.92 15.34
N ASP A 419 -7.75 -30.92 16.60
CA ASP A 419 -7.62 -29.78 17.50
C ASP A 419 -6.14 -29.44 17.75
N LEU A 420 -5.84 -28.18 18.07
CA LEU A 420 -4.46 -27.69 18.25
C LEU A 420 -3.62 -28.51 19.25
N ASP A 421 -4.25 -29.02 20.31
CA ASP A 421 -3.56 -29.77 21.36
C ASP A 421 -3.23 -31.21 20.92
N ASP A 422 -3.92 -31.73 19.91
CA ASP A 422 -3.71 -33.06 19.36
C ASP A 422 -2.68 -33.06 18.20
N GLN A 423 -2.25 -31.89 17.76
CA GLN A 423 -1.27 -31.74 16.68
C GLN A 423 0.16 -31.92 17.21
N GLU A 424 0.97 -32.67 16.47
CA GLU A 424 2.36 -32.96 16.84
C GLU A 424 3.35 -32.11 16.02
N SER A 425 4.45 -31.70 16.65
CA SER A 425 5.60 -30.99 16.06
C SER A 425 5.36 -29.57 15.52
N ILE A 426 4.21 -29.29 14.90
CA ILE A 426 3.79 -27.97 14.44
C ILE A 426 2.30 -27.73 14.73
N ARG A 427 1.85 -26.49 14.56
CA ARG A 427 0.44 -26.08 14.60
C ARG A 427 -0.05 -25.79 13.20
N ILE A 428 -1.22 -26.29 12.84
CA ILE A 428 -1.90 -26.02 11.58
C ILE A 428 -3.17 -25.24 11.91
N LEU A 429 -3.27 -24.04 11.34
CA LEU A 429 -4.41 -23.15 11.49
C LEU A 429 -5.09 -22.97 10.13
N GLN A 430 -6.41 -23.04 10.11
CA GLN A 430 -7.17 -22.54 8.98
C GLN A 430 -7.21 -21.01 9.04
N ALA A 431 -7.30 -20.33 7.90
CA ALA A 431 -7.32 -18.87 7.82
C ALA A 431 -8.33 -18.23 8.78
N SER A 432 -9.54 -18.80 8.88
CA SER A 432 -10.60 -18.34 9.79
C SER A 432 -10.30 -18.56 11.28
N GLU A 433 -9.33 -19.40 11.61
CA GLU A 433 -8.94 -19.71 12.98
C GLU A 433 -7.78 -18.83 13.48
N VAL A 434 -7.11 -18.10 12.59
CA VAL A 434 -5.89 -17.35 12.92
C VAL A 434 -6.16 -16.32 14.00
N GLU A 435 -7.17 -15.47 13.81
CA GLU A 435 -7.55 -14.40 14.75
C GLU A 435 -7.76 -14.94 16.18
N ASP A 436 -8.53 -16.00 16.32
CA ASP A 436 -8.90 -16.57 17.63
C ASP A 436 -7.77 -17.39 18.27
N ARG A 437 -6.97 -18.10 17.46
CA ARG A 437 -6.06 -19.14 17.95
C ARG A 437 -4.60 -18.70 17.99
N LEU A 438 -4.21 -17.68 17.24
CA LEU A 438 -2.81 -17.26 17.15
C LEU A 438 -2.26 -16.79 18.50
N THR A 439 -3.05 -16.02 19.26
CA THR A 439 -2.69 -15.59 20.62
C THR A 439 -2.36 -16.77 21.54
N ARG A 440 -3.06 -17.91 21.37
CA ARG A 440 -2.79 -19.13 22.12
C ARG A 440 -1.46 -19.76 21.70
N VAL A 441 -1.15 -19.81 20.41
CA VAL A 441 0.14 -20.30 19.91
C VAL A 441 1.27 -19.46 20.50
N LEU A 442 1.17 -18.13 20.41
CA LEU A 442 2.16 -17.22 20.96
C LEU A 442 2.42 -17.45 22.45
N LYS A 443 1.36 -17.61 23.27
CA LYS A 443 1.48 -17.90 24.72
C LYS A 443 2.14 -19.23 25.10
N ASN A 444 2.34 -20.14 24.14
CA ASN A 444 3.04 -21.41 24.40
C ASN A 444 4.51 -21.37 23.96
N VAL A 445 4.93 -20.29 23.30
CA VAL A 445 6.30 -20.04 22.85
C VAL A 445 6.93 -18.86 23.59
N LEU A 446 6.11 -17.88 24.00
CA LEU A 446 6.44 -16.82 24.98
C LEU A 446 6.29 -17.36 26.40
#